data_AF-A0A835CS91-F1
#
_entry.id   AF-A0A835CS91-F1
#
_cell.length_a   1.000
_cell.length_b   1.000
_cell.length_c   1.000
_cell.angle_alpha   90.00
_cell.angle_beta   90.00
_cell.angle_gamma   90.00
#
_symmetry.space_group_name_H-M   'P 1'
#
loop_
_entity.id
_entity.type
_entity.pdbx_description
1 polymer ?
#
loop_
_entity_poly.entity_id
_entity_poly.type
_entity_poly.pdbx_seq_one_letter_code
_entity_poly.pdbx_strand_id
1 'polypeptide(L)'
;MKSTYCILLAGVCLPFIALDIWHTGIFLLWIMKIIIVCYLIIFGILPLVFHYSYTIQKKILFLNFVYWPVNVEFDKPEILNVQGARNFYLHTNENVKIGLWQLLPESLINDNNSTNNITDEYFDNVLKNTKKPVILYMHGNSGNRASSHRIELYKLFQKLDYHVITFDYRSYGDSDAADLSESGVVYDSTHVFKWLYNIVDNSNLIFVWGHSLGTGVSSHTLAKIAIDNDIHPAGLFLESPFNNIADELRQHPFAQIFKHLPWFEWLIVSPYYHNHLRFESDKHIGNIKCSIMIMHAEDDRVIPFALGEKLFKAALKLHNNDTKKIQMTRISGKLGFGHKYICRYDLLPSIIEKFVSEVTSSK
;
A
#
# COMPACT_ATOMS: atom_id res chain seq x y z
N MET A 1 36.44 -23.99 -71.08
CA MET A 1 36.29 -22.70 -70.37
C MET A 1 35.32 -22.73 -69.18
N LYS A 2 34.13 -23.37 -69.26
CA LYS A 2 33.18 -23.40 -68.12
C LYS A 2 33.68 -24.13 -66.86
N SER A 3 34.39 -25.25 -67.01
CA SER A 3 34.90 -26.04 -65.86
C SER A 3 35.96 -25.30 -65.04
N THR A 4 36.83 -24.53 -65.69
CA THR A 4 37.93 -23.80 -65.03
C THR A 4 37.40 -22.61 -64.23
N TYR A 5 36.35 -21.95 -64.71
CA TYR A 5 35.67 -20.85 -64.01
C TYR A 5 34.97 -21.32 -62.73
N CYS A 6 34.31 -22.49 -62.75
CA CYS A 6 33.67 -23.05 -61.56
C CYS A 6 34.69 -23.42 -60.47
N ILE A 7 35.86 -23.94 -60.83
CA ILE A 7 36.94 -24.26 -59.89
C ILE A 7 37.55 -22.98 -59.30
N LEU A 8 37.72 -21.94 -60.11
CA LEU A 8 38.21 -20.64 -59.65
C LEU A 8 37.21 -19.94 -58.71
N LEU A 9 35.91 -19.96 -59.04
CA LEU A 9 34.84 -19.43 -58.18
C LEU A 9 34.74 -20.21 -56.87
N ALA A 10 34.82 -21.54 -56.90
CA ALA A 10 34.83 -22.35 -55.69
C ALA A 10 36.07 -22.06 -54.81
N GLY A 11 37.24 -21.90 -55.42
CA GLY A 11 38.49 -21.55 -54.72
C GLY A 11 38.47 -20.19 -54.03
N VAL A 12 37.68 -19.24 -54.53
CA VAL A 12 37.52 -17.91 -53.92
C VAL A 12 36.36 -17.87 -52.93
N CYS A 13 35.21 -18.49 -53.23
CA CYS A 13 34.02 -18.43 -52.39
C CYS A 13 34.11 -19.28 -51.12
N LEU A 14 34.76 -20.45 -51.17
CA LEU A 14 34.87 -21.35 -50.01
C LEU A 14 35.59 -20.71 -48.79
N PRO A 15 36.72 -20.00 -48.95
CA PRO A 15 37.35 -19.27 -47.85
C PRO A 15 36.46 -18.18 -47.23
N PHE A 16 35.71 -17.42 -48.03
CA PHE A 16 34.81 -16.39 -47.51
C PHE A 16 33.65 -16.99 -46.73
N ILE A 17 33.07 -18.10 -47.20
CA ILE A 17 32.01 -18.82 -46.48
C ILE A 17 32.55 -19.40 -45.17
N ALA A 18 33.75 -19.99 -45.18
CA ALA A 18 34.38 -20.52 -43.96
C ALA A 18 34.68 -19.40 -42.93
N LEU A 19 35.13 -18.23 -43.40
CA LEU A 19 35.41 -17.06 -42.57
C LEU A 19 34.11 -16.47 -41.98
N ASP A 20 33.03 -16.40 -42.76
CA ASP A 20 31.72 -15.95 -42.30
C ASP A 20 31.11 -16.90 -41.26
N ILE A 21 31.20 -18.23 -41.48
CA ILE A 21 30.80 -19.25 -40.49
C ILE A 21 31.64 -19.14 -39.20
N TRP A 22 32.93 -18.87 -39.32
CA TRP A 22 33.82 -18.67 -38.18
C TRP A 22 33.46 -17.41 -37.38
N HIS A 23 33.23 -16.28 -38.05
CA HIS A 23 32.83 -15.03 -37.40
C HIS A 23 31.44 -15.13 -36.76
N THR A 24 30.47 -15.74 -37.43
CA THR A 24 29.14 -16.00 -36.87
C THR A 24 29.23 -16.95 -35.67
N GLY A 25 30.07 -17.99 -35.73
CA GLY A 25 30.34 -18.88 -34.60
C GLY A 25 30.96 -18.15 -33.39
N ILE A 26 31.95 -17.28 -33.62
CA ILE A 26 32.53 -16.44 -32.57
C ILE A 26 31.47 -15.51 -31.96
N PHE A 27 30.66 -14.86 -32.80
CA PHE A 27 29.59 -13.97 -32.36
C PHE A 27 28.55 -14.70 -31.49
N LEU A 28 28.13 -15.90 -31.90
CA LEU A 28 27.23 -16.75 -31.12
C LEU A 28 27.84 -17.15 -29.77
N LEU A 29 29.13 -17.49 -29.72
CA LEU A 29 29.82 -17.80 -28.46
C LEU A 29 29.90 -16.57 -27.54
N TRP A 30 30.10 -15.38 -28.08
CA TRP A 30 30.06 -14.13 -27.32
C TRP A 30 28.67 -13.86 -26.73
N ILE A 31 27.61 -14.00 -27.54
CA ILE A 31 26.23 -13.89 -27.06
C ILE A 31 25.96 -14.90 -25.95
N MET A 32 26.35 -16.16 -26.13
CA MET A 32 26.15 -17.21 -25.13
C MET A 32 26.86 -16.87 -23.81
N LYS A 33 28.11 -16.38 -23.87
CA LYS A 33 28.83 -15.90 -22.68
C LYS A 33 28.10 -14.76 -21.99
N ILE A 34 27.64 -13.76 -22.75
CA ILE A 34 26.88 -12.63 -22.21
C ILE A 34 25.60 -13.13 -21.53
N ILE A 35 24.84 -14.01 -22.17
CA ILE A 35 23.61 -14.59 -21.60
C ILE A 35 23.91 -15.35 -20.31
N ILE A 36 24.96 -16.18 -20.28
CA ILE A 36 25.38 -16.91 -19.07
C ILE A 36 25.75 -15.93 -17.95
N VAL A 37 26.54 -14.90 -18.24
CA VAL A 37 26.93 -13.87 -17.26
C VAL A 37 25.69 -13.13 -16.74
N CYS A 38 24.80 -12.69 -17.63
CA CYS A 38 23.54 -12.05 -17.24
C CYS A 38 22.68 -12.98 -16.38
N TYR A 39 22.59 -14.26 -16.72
CA TYR A 39 21.86 -15.26 -15.94
C TYR A 39 22.45 -15.42 -14.54
N LEU A 40 23.78 -15.54 -14.41
CA LEU A 40 24.46 -15.66 -13.11
C LEU A 40 24.28 -14.40 -12.24
N ILE A 41 24.28 -13.21 -12.86
CA ILE A 41 24.01 -11.96 -12.15
C ILE A 41 22.56 -11.92 -11.67
N ILE A 42 21.60 -12.16 -12.56
CA ILE A 42 20.15 -12.02 -12.27
C ILE A 42 19.66 -13.09 -11.30
N PHE A 43 20.06 -14.35 -11.48
CA PHE A 43 19.56 -15.48 -10.70
C PHE A 43 20.50 -15.95 -9.58
N GLY A 44 21.74 -15.46 -9.55
CA GLY A 44 22.73 -15.77 -8.51
C GLY A 44 23.05 -14.55 -7.65
N ILE A 45 23.74 -13.55 -8.21
CA ILE A 45 24.30 -12.43 -7.44
C ILE A 45 23.20 -11.52 -6.87
N LEU A 46 22.27 -11.03 -7.69
CA LEU A 46 21.23 -10.09 -7.23
C LEU A 46 20.35 -10.66 -6.11
N PRO A 47 19.86 -11.92 -6.19
CA PRO A 47 19.09 -12.50 -5.11
C PRO A 47 19.89 -12.70 -3.82
N LEU A 48 21.20 -13.01 -3.91
CA LEU A 48 22.08 -13.09 -2.73
C LEU A 48 22.31 -11.71 -2.10
N VAL A 49 22.54 -10.69 -2.92
CA VAL A 49 22.64 -9.30 -2.45
C VAL A 49 21.34 -8.88 -1.74
N PHE A 50 20.19 -9.25 -2.30
CA PHE A 50 18.90 -9.05 -1.66
C PHE A 50 18.81 -9.77 -0.30
N HIS A 51 19.14 -11.07 -0.26
CA HIS A 51 19.06 -11.91 0.95
C HIS A 51 19.85 -11.32 2.13
N TYR A 52 21.07 -10.85 1.88
CA TYR A 52 21.95 -10.33 2.92
C TYR A 52 21.80 -8.82 3.20
N SER A 53 20.98 -8.10 2.44
CA SER A 53 20.83 -6.65 2.59
C SER A 53 19.46 -6.25 3.13
N TYR A 54 19.40 -6.03 4.45
CA TYR A 54 18.21 -5.47 5.11
C TYR A 54 17.75 -4.16 4.47
N THR A 55 18.69 -3.27 4.12
CA THR A 55 18.38 -1.99 3.47
C THR A 55 17.66 -2.17 2.14
N ILE A 56 18.05 -3.16 1.32
CA ILE A 56 17.38 -3.43 0.04
C ILE A 56 15.98 -3.99 0.28
N GLN A 57 15.83 -4.98 1.17
CA GLN A 57 14.53 -5.57 1.52
C GLN A 57 13.53 -4.51 1.98
N LYS A 58 13.98 -3.66 2.91
CA LYS A 58 13.23 -2.52 3.43
C LYS A 58 12.85 -1.53 2.33
N LYS A 59 13.80 -1.10 1.50
CA LYS A 59 13.52 -0.16 0.40
C LYS A 59 12.51 -0.72 -0.60
N ILE A 60 12.60 -2.01 -0.95
CA ILE A 60 11.65 -2.65 -1.88
C ILE A 60 10.25 -2.72 -1.29
N LEU A 61 10.13 -3.01 0.01
CA LEU A 61 8.81 -3.12 0.66
C LEU A 61 8.12 -1.77 0.78
N PHE A 62 8.83 -0.77 1.30
CA PHE A 62 8.26 0.55 1.57
C PHE A 62 8.21 1.43 0.30
N LEU A 63 9.15 1.26 -0.64
CA LEU A 63 9.30 2.13 -1.81
C LEU A 63 9.33 3.62 -1.45
N ASN A 64 9.85 3.96 -0.28
CA ASN A 64 9.86 5.34 0.25
C ASN A 64 10.80 6.27 -0.54
N PHE A 65 11.61 5.73 -1.45
CA PHE A 65 12.44 6.50 -2.39
C PHE A 65 11.65 6.96 -3.64
N VAL A 66 10.43 6.46 -3.83
CA VAL A 66 9.56 6.88 -4.94
C VAL A 66 8.71 8.04 -4.47
N TYR A 67 9.24 9.25 -4.65
CA TYR A 67 8.55 10.50 -4.34
C TYR A 67 7.60 10.88 -5.48
N TRP A 68 6.33 10.52 -5.33
CA TRP A 68 5.29 10.90 -6.28
C TRP A 68 3.98 11.26 -5.57
N PRO A 69 3.38 12.43 -5.86
CA PRO A 69 3.91 13.51 -6.71
C PRO A 69 5.20 14.15 -6.16
N VAL A 70 5.98 14.76 -7.05
CA VAL A 70 7.22 15.48 -6.71
C VAL A 70 6.92 16.92 -6.27
N ASN A 71 7.76 17.49 -5.41
CA ASN A 71 7.70 18.90 -4.98
C ASN A 71 6.33 19.34 -4.44
N VAL A 72 5.76 18.54 -3.55
CA VAL A 72 4.46 18.82 -2.94
C VAL A 72 4.58 19.93 -1.89
N GLU A 73 3.79 20.99 -2.03
CA GLU A 73 3.55 21.98 -0.97
C GLU A 73 2.49 21.45 0.00
N PHE A 74 2.91 20.66 0.99
CA PHE A 74 1.97 20.03 1.92
C PHE A 74 1.16 21.03 2.75
N ASP A 75 1.71 22.22 3.01
CA ASP A 75 1.04 23.31 3.73
C ASP A 75 -0.10 23.97 2.94
N LYS A 76 -0.22 23.68 1.63
CA LYS A 76 -1.21 24.27 0.72
C LYS A 76 -1.99 23.20 -0.07
N PRO A 77 -2.78 22.35 0.61
CA PRO A 77 -3.55 21.27 -0.02
C PRO A 77 -4.53 21.77 -1.10
N GLU A 78 -4.94 23.03 -1.06
CA GLU A 78 -5.80 23.67 -2.06
C GLU A 78 -5.18 23.71 -3.46
N ILE A 79 -3.85 23.81 -3.58
CA ILE A 79 -3.12 23.75 -4.87
C ILE A 79 -3.32 22.38 -5.54
N LEU A 80 -3.48 21.34 -4.72
CA LEU A 80 -3.74 19.97 -5.15
C LEU A 80 -5.23 19.69 -5.32
N ASN A 81 -6.04 20.76 -5.35
CA ASN A 81 -7.50 20.71 -5.44
C ASN A 81 -8.12 19.98 -4.24
N VAL A 82 -7.52 20.05 -3.05
CA VAL A 82 -8.10 19.52 -1.80
C VAL A 82 -8.61 20.69 -0.97
N GLN A 83 -9.92 20.94 -1.04
CA GLN A 83 -10.57 22.05 -0.34
C GLN A 83 -10.87 21.69 1.12
N GLY A 84 -10.89 22.70 2.00
CA GLY A 84 -11.20 22.50 3.42
C GLY A 84 -10.21 21.60 4.13
N ALA A 85 -8.92 21.71 3.80
CA ALA A 85 -7.87 20.89 4.36
C ALA A 85 -6.80 21.75 5.01
N ARG A 86 -6.24 21.29 6.14
CA ARG A 86 -5.05 21.89 6.76
C ARG A 86 -3.92 20.89 6.88
N ASN A 87 -2.69 21.39 6.86
CA ASN A 87 -1.50 20.65 7.24
C ASN A 87 -1.15 20.91 8.69
N PHE A 88 -0.75 19.87 9.41
CA PHE A 88 -0.22 20.00 10.76
C PHE A 88 0.71 18.82 11.07
N TYR A 89 1.40 18.89 12.21
CA TYR A 89 2.39 17.91 12.59
C TYR A 89 2.13 17.36 13.99
N LEU A 90 2.41 16.07 14.17
CA LEU A 90 2.47 15.43 15.48
C LEU A 90 3.89 14.96 15.74
N HIS A 91 4.32 15.05 16.99
CA HIS A 91 5.59 14.48 17.45
C HIS A 91 5.31 13.23 18.26
N THR A 92 5.81 12.09 17.78
CA THR A 92 5.69 10.84 18.54
C THR A 92 6.60 10.88 19.77
N ASN A 93 6.45 9.92 20.70
CA ASN A 93 7.31 9.89 21.89
C ASN A 93 8.78 9.52 21.54
N GLU A 94 9.05 9.08 20.31
CA GLU A 94 10.39 8.90 19.75
C GLU A 94 10.94 10.23 19.15
N ASN A 95 10.25 11.35 19.36
CA ASN A 95 10.52 12.67 18.78
C ASN A 95 10.55 12.69 17.24
N VAL A 96 9.82 11.77 16.60
CA VAL A 96 9.66 11.75 15.14
C VAL A 96 8.49 12.66 14.77
N LYS A 97 8.74 13.68 13.94
CA LYS A 97 7.67 14.52 13.37
C LYS A 97 6.94 13.76 12.27
N ILE A 98 5.63 13.63 12.40
CA ILE A 98 4.72 13.04 11.42
C ILE A 98 3.90 14.17 10.81
N GLY A 99 3.87 14.27 9.48
CA GLY A 99 3.05 15.22 8.73
C GLY A 99 1.66 14.66 8.46
N LEU A 100 0.63 15.45 8.75
CA LEU A 100 -0.77 15.07 8.63
C LEU A 100 -1.57 16.11 7.87
N TRP A 101 -2.63 15.63 7.21
CA TRP A 101 -3.73 16.47 6.79
C TRP A 101 -5.00 16.14 7.56
N GLN A 102 -5.72 17.19 7.93
CA GLN A 102 -7.11 17.11 8.32
C GLN A 102 -7.97 17.74 7.23
N LEU A 103 -8.98 17.01 6.76
CA LEU A 103 -9.94 17.48 5.78
C LEU A 103 -11.34 17.52 6.38
N LEU A 104 -12.05 18.61 6.09
CA LEU A 104 -13.42 18.85 6.53
C LEU A 104 -14.44 18.09 5.67
N PRO A 105 -15.56 17.65 6.26
CA PRO A 105 -16.77 17.26 5.54
C PRO A 105 -17.25 18.35 4.57
N GLU A 106 -17.85 17.94 3.44
CA GLU A 106 -18.33 18.87 2.41
C GLU A 106 -19.37 19.87 2.96
N SER A 107 -20.20 19.48 3.92
CA SER A 107 -21.18 20.42 4.51
C SER A 107 -20.52 21.59 5.25
N LEU A 108 -19.33 21.39 5.83
CA LEU A 108 -18.59 22.43 6.56
C LEU A 108 -17.78 23.32 5.61
N ILE A 109 -17.37 22.79 4.46
CA ILE A 109 -16.69 23.56 3.40
C ILE A 109 -17.66 24.54 2.76
N ASN A 110 -18.89 24.10 2.51
CA ASN A 110 -19.93 24.89 1.86
C ASN A 110 -20.66 25.84 2.82
N ASP A 111 -20.34 25.82 4.12
CA ASP A 111 -20.92 26.75 5.07
C ASP A 111 -20.32 28.15 4.89
N ASN A 112 -21.10 29.04 4.27
CA ASN A 112 -20.75 30.43 3.98
C ASN A 112 -20.32 31.26 5.21
N ASN A 113 -20.63 30.81 6.43
CA ASN A 113 -20.16 31.49 7.65
C ASN A 113 -18.69 31.18 7.97
N SER A 114 -18.13 30.11 7.38
CA SER A 114 -16.77 29.60 7.66
C SER A 114 -15.75 30.01 6.59
N THR A 115 -16.19 30.49 5.42
CA THR A 115 -15.34 30.69 4.23
C THR A 115 -14.37 31.86 4.31
N ASN A 116 -14.53 32.77 5.28
CA ASN A 116 -13.75 34.02 5.32
C ASN A 116 -12.49 33.98 6.19
N ASN A 117 -12.23 32.93 6.98
CA ASN A 117 -10.93 32.62 7.62
C ASN A 117 -11.03 31.29 8.39
N ILE A 118 -10.82 30.15 7.71
CA ILE A 118 -10.73 28.85 8.40
C ILE A 118 -9.38 28.82 9.15
N THR A 119 -9.43 28.92 10.48
CA THR A 119 -8.24 28.88 11.36
C THR A 119 -7.97 27.45 11.85
N ASP A 120 -6.77 27.19 12.36
CA ASP A 120 -6.46 25.92 13.02
C ASP A 120 -7.42 25.62 14.18
N GLU A 121 -7.78 26.65 14.96
CA GLU A 121 -8.75 26.51 16.04
C GLU A 121 -10.13 26.08 15.54
N TYR A 122 -10.56 26.53 14.36
CA TYR A 122 -11.80 26.05 13.75
C TYR A 122 -11.73 24.55 13.45
N PHE A 123 -10.64 24.09 12.81
CA PHE A 123 -10.44 22.67 12.51
C PHE A 123 -10.43 21.80 13.79
N ASP A 124 -9.79 22.27 14.86
CA ASP A 124 -9.78 21.57 16.15
C ASP A 124 -11.19 21.49 16.75
N ASN A 125 -11.91 22.61 16.75
CA ASN A 125 -13.26 22.70 17.33
C ASN A 125 -14.28 21.83 16.59
N VAL A 126 -14.26 21.81 15.25
CA VAL A 126 -15.20 20.98 14.48
C VAL A 126 -14.91 19.50 14.62
N LEU A 127 -13.63 19.10 14.76
CA LEU A 127 -13.26 17.71 14.99
C LEU A 127 -13.64 17.26 16.40
N LYS A 128 -13.37 18.09 17.42
CA LYS A 128 -13.70 17.80 18.82
C LYS A 128 -15.20 17.65 19.08
N ASN A 129 -16.02 18.46 18.41
CA ASN A 129 -17.47 18.46 18.62
C ASN A 129 -18.23 17.62 17.57
N THR A 130 -17.52 16.86 16.74
CA THR A 130 -18.15 16.15 15.63
C THR A 130 -19.11 15.06 16.09
N LYS A 131 -20.17 14.87 15.31
CA LYS A 131 -21.05 13.70 15.36
C LYS A 131 -20.96 12.89 14.07
N LYS A 132 -20.09 13.29 13.14
CA LYS A 132 -19.91 12.66 11.85
C LYS A 132 -18.78 11.63 11.94
N PRO A 133 -18.80 10.60 11.08
CA PRO A 133 -17.69 9.67 10.97
C PRO A 133 -16.37 10.38 10.65
N VAL A 134 -15.30 9.83 11.21
CA VAL A 134 -13.92 10.28 10.99
C VAL A 134 -13.13 9.13 10.40
N ILE A 135 -12.63 9.31 9.19
CA ILE A 135 -11.77 8.34 8.51
C ILE A 135 -10.30 8.62 8.85
N LEU A 136 -9.63 7.70 9.53
CA LEU A 136 -8.18 7.67 9.63
C LEU A 136 -7.60 6.85 8.48
N TYR A 137 -7.05 7.50 7.47
CA TYR A 137 -6.49 6.86 6.29
C TYR A 137 -5.00 6.53 6.48
N MET A 138 -4.65 5.26 6.22
CA MET A 138 -3.30 4.70 6.28
C MET A 138 -2.92 4.21 4.88
N HIS A 139 -1.97 4.90 4.26
CA HIS A 139 -1.68 4.74 2.83
C HIS A 139 -0.82 3.51 2.51
N GLY A 140 -0.84 3.08 1.24
CA GLY A 140 0.01 1.99 0.74
C GLY A 140 1.49 2.36 0.60
N ASN A 141 2.32 1.43 0.10
CA ASN A 141 3.71 1.74 -0.20
C ASN A 141 3.84 2.82 -1.28
N SER A 142 5.04 3.43 -1.39
CA SER A 142 5.34 4.49 -2.34
C SER A 142 4.51 5.78 -2.18
N GLY A 143 4.97 6.86 -2.81
CA GLY A 143 4.27 8.14 -2.87
C GLY A 143 4.09 8.80 -1.51
N ASN A 144 3.13 9.71 -1.42
CA ASN A 144 2.78 10.44 -0.18
C ASN A 144 1.27 10.75 -0.16
N ARG A 145 0.78 11.36 0.92
CA ARG A 145 -0.65 11.67 1.11
C ARG A 145 -1.26 12.53 -0.01
N ALA A 146 -0.45 13.21 -0.81
CA ALA A 146 -0.87 13.99 -1.98
C ALA A 146 -1.01 13.17 -3.28
N SER A 147 -0.85 11.84 -3.25
CA SER A 147 -1.04 11.00 -4.44
C SER A 147 -2.45 11.12 -5.01
N SER A 148 -2.59 11.27 -6.33
CA SER A 148 -3.88 11.58 -6.98
C SER A 148 -5.02 10.62 -6.62
N HIS A 149 -4.80 9.30 -6.70
CA HIS A 149 -5.80 8.30 -6.32
C HIS A 149 -6.24 8.40 -4.84
N ARG A 150 -5.35 8.85 -3.96
CA ARG A 150 -5.65 9.08 -2.54
C ARG A 150 -6.51 10.32 -2.38
N ILE A 151 -6.15 11.41 -3.07
CA ILE A 151 -6.97 12.64 -3.12
C ILE A 151 -8.38 12.36 -3.65
N GLU A 152 -8.53 11.53 -4.69
CA GLU A 152 -9.85 11.12 -5.19
C GLU A 152 -10.68 10.42 -4.11
N LEU A 153 -10.06 9.52 -3.34
CA LEU A 153 -10.72 8.84 -2.24
C LEU A 153 -11.07 9.80 -1.09
N TYR A 154 -10.18 10.74 -0.74
CA TYR A 154 -10.47 11.74 0.29
C TYR A 154 -11.69 12.58 -0.08
N LYS A 155 -11.79 13.01 -1.33
CA LYS A 155 -12.94 13.76 -1.85
C LYS A 155 -14.22 12.94 -1.79
N LEU A 156 -14.15 11.64 -2.04
CA LEU A 156 -15.30 10.75 -1.85
C LEU A 156 -15.77 10.77 -0.40
N PHE A 157 -14.85 10.70 0.58
CA PHE A 157 -15.22 10.81 1.99
C PHE A 157 -15.78 12.19 2.35
N GLN A 158 -15.24 13.29 1.80
CA GLN A 158 -15.80 14.63 2.02
C GLN A 158 -17.23 14.72 1.51
N LYS A 159 -17.53 14.15 0.34
CA LYS A 159 -18.90 14.09 -0.24
C LYS A 159 -19.85 13.22 0.56
N LEU A 160 -19.34 12.17 1.21
CA LEU A 160 -20.08 11.39 2.21
C LEU A 160 -20.25 12.15 3.54
N ASP A 161 -19.75 13.38 3.61
CA ASP A 161 -19.87 14.27 4.76
C ASP A 161 -19.08 13.75 5.99
N TYR A 162 -17.93 13.11 5.74
CA TYR A 162 -17.03 12.59 6.77
C TYR A 162 -15.79 13.45 6.94
N HIS A 163 -15.24 13.46 8.15
CA HIS A 163 -13.90 14.00 8.38
C HIS A 163 -12.86 13.02 7.84
N VAL A 164 -11.73 13.52 7.35
CA VAL A 164 -10.58 12.68 6.97
C VAL A 164 -9.34 13.16 7.70
N ILE A 165 -8.66 12.22 8.36
CA ILE A 165 -7.30 12.39 8.86
C ILE A 165 -6.41 11.44 8.06
N THR A 166 -5.39 11.97 7.42
CA THR A 166 -4.38 11.18 6.72
C THR A 166 -2.99 11.67 7.12
N PHE A 167 -1.99 10.80 7.04
CA PHE A 167 -0.63 11.14 7.42
C PHE A 167 0.36 10.36 6.57
N ASP A 168 1.59 10.86 6.47
CA ASP A 168 2.69 10.12 5.88
C ASP A 168 3.52 9.44 6.97
N TYR A 169 3.86 8.17 6.78
CA TYR A 169 4.72 7.45 7.74
C TYR A 169 6.10 8.12 7.87
N ARG A 170 6.86 7.79 8.93
CA ARG A 170 8.28 8.18 9.02
C ARG A 170 9.02 7.91 7.70
N SER A 171 9.87 8.83 7.25
CA SER A 171 10.58 8.78 5.97
C SER A 171 9.70 8.80 4.69
N TYR A 172 8.45 9.26 4.79
CA TYR A 172 7.57 9.58 3.65
C TYR A 172 7.16 11.06 3.69
N GLY A 173 6.84 11.62 2.53
CA GLY A 173 6.34 13.00 2.41
C GLY A 173 7.27 14.01 3.09
N ASP A 174 6.69 14.81 3.99
CA ASP A 174 7.36 15.79 4.85
C ASP A 174 7.49 15.34 6.32
N SER A 175 7.21 14.04 6.60
CA SER A 175 7.54 13.40 7.88
C SER A 175 9.05 13.20 8.02
N ASP A 176 9.54 13.22 9.26
CA ASP A 176 10.98 13.12 9.52
C ASP A 176 11.58 11.82 9.00
N ALA A 177 12.83 11.92 8.58
CA ALA A 177 13.63 10.75 8.26
C ALA A 177 13.95 9.98 9.54
N ALA A 178 13.41 8.77 9.67
CA ALA A 178 13.71 7.84 10.75
C ALA A 178 13.74 6.39 10.22
N ASP A 179 14.27 5.46 11.03
CA ASP A 179 14.39 4.07 10.59
C ASP A 179 13.02 3.46 10.28
N LEU A 180 12.87 3.04 9.02
CA LEU A 180 11.67 2.36 8.55
C LEU A 180 11.69 0.90 9.00
N SER A 181 10.66 0.49 9.72
CA SER A 181 10.42 -0.90 10.11
C SER A 181 8.92 -1.08 10.28
N GLU A 182 8.43 -2.32 10.25
CA GLU A 182 7.03 -2.59 10.56
C GLU A 182 6.65 -2.05 11.94
N SER A 183 7.49 -2.31 12.95
CA SER A 183 7.27 -1.80 14.31
C SER A 183 7.23 -0.27 14.36
N GLY A 184 8.10 0.42 13.61
CA GLY A 184 8.16 1.88 13.57
C GLY A 184 6.93 2.51 12.93
N VAL A 185 6.51 2.05 11.75
CA VAL A 185 5.31 2.60 11.09
C VAL A 185 4.03 2.29 11.87
N VAL A 186 3.95 1.12 12.52
CA VAL A 186 2.83 0.76 13.40
C VAL A 186 2.84 1.59 14.68
N TYR A 187 4.02 1.92 15.22
CA TYR A 187 4.16 2.79 16.38
C TYR A 187 3.63 4.20 16.07
N ASP A 188 4.09 4.81 14.98
CA ASP A 188 3.62 6.13 14.55
C ASP A 188 2.10 6.12 14.32
N SER A 189 1.60 5.10 13.63
CA SER A 189 0.16 4.94 13.35
C SER A 189 -0.67 4.78 14.62
N THR A 190 -0.14 4.08 15.64
CA THR A 190 -0.79 3.94 16.95
C THR A 190 -0.81 5.28 17.68
N HIS A 191 0.27 6.07 17.59
CA HIS A 191 0.34 7.40 18.19
C HIS A 191 -0.69 8.35 17.55
N VAL A 192 -0.75 8.39 16.21
CA VAL A 192 -1.76 9.19 15.47
C VAL A 192 -3.18 8.75 15.81
N PHE A 193 -3.45 7.44 15.87
CA PHE A 193 -4.76 6.94 16.28
C PHE A 193 -5.15 7.40 17.69
N LYS A 194 -4.25 7.26 18.67
CA LYS A 194 -4.54 7.66 20.06
C LYS A 194 -4.73 9.16 20.21
N TRP A 195 -3.95 9.97 19.47
CA TRP A 195 -4.18 11.41 19.38
C TRP A 195 -5.59 11.72 18.86
N LEU A 196 -5.99 11.08 17.75
CA LEU A 196 -7.30 11.31 17.16
C LEU A 196 -8.44 10.87 18.09
N TYR A 197 -8.26 9.71 18.74
CA TYR A 197 -9.18 9.17 19.72
C TYR A 197 -9.46 10.14 20.87
N ASN A 198 -8.39 10.77 21.39
CA ASN A 198 -8.50 11.72 22.49
C ASN A 198 -9.17 13.04 22.07
N ILE A 199 -9.07 13.45 20.80
CA ILE A 199 -9.71 14.67 20.32
C ILE A 199 -11.21 14.47 20.10
N VAL A 200 -11.59 13.35 19.48
CA VAL A 200 -12.98 13.12 19.03
C VAL A 200 -13.91 12.80 20.21
N ASP A 201 -13.37 12.52 21.41
CA ASP A 201 -14.09 12.21 22.66
C ASP A 201 -15.26 11.21 22.48
N ASN A 202 -15.18 10.41 21.41
CA ASN A 202 -16.18 9.45 20.99
C ASN A 202 -15.56 8.45 20.01
N SER A 203 -15.13 7.35 20.59
CA SER A 203 -14.50 6.21 19.92
C SER A 203 -15.32 5.62 18.76
N ASN A 204 -16.65 5.68 18.87
CA ASN A 204 -17.58 5.07 17.93
C ASN A 204 -17.74 5.85 16.61
N LEU A 205 -16.98 6.93 16.41
CA LEU A 205 -16.97 7.69 15.16
C LEU A 205 -15.72 7.44 14.31
N ILE A 206 -14.68 6.78 14.86
CA ILE A 206 -13.39 6.63 14.17
C ILE A 206 -13.36 5.32 13.37
N PHE A 207 -13.30 5.44 12.05
CA PHE A 207 -13.07 4.34 11.14
C PHE A 207 -11.65 4.40 10.59
N VAL A 208 -10.92 3.28 10.66
CA VAL A 208 -9.58 3.19 10.06
C VAL A 208 -9.70 2.63 8.66
N TRP A 209 -9.06 3.29 7.68
CA TRP A 209 -8.98 2.82 6.30
C TRP A 209 -7.54 2.53 5.93
N GLY A 210 -7.21 1.26 5.71
CA GLY A 210 -5.91 0.85 5.18
C GLY A 210 -6.01 0.52 3.70
N HIS A 211 -5.03 0.99 2.91
CA HIS A 211 -4.90 0.62 1.49
C HIS A 211 -3.56 -0.08 1.24
N SER A 212 -3.55 -1.22 0.54
CA SER A 212 -2.33 -1.96 0.17
C SER A 212 -1.44 -2.24 1.40
N LEU A 213 -0.17 -1.81 1.45
CA LEU A 213 0.69 -1.88 2.65
C LEU A 213 -0.01 -1.35 3.92
N GLY A 214 -0.80 -0.29 3.79
CA GLY A 214 -1.58 0.32 4.86
C GLY A 214 -2.60 -0.63 5.50
N THR A 215 -3.03 -1.70 4.81
CA THR A 215 -3.89 -2.76 5.39
C THR A 215 -3.16 -3.59 6.44
N GLY A 216 -1.86 -3.83 6.25
CA GLY A 216 -1.01 -4.51 7.22
C GLY A 216 -0.73 -3.61 8.42
N VAL A 217 -0.41 -2.34 8.15
CA VAL A 217 -0.20 -1.32 9.18
C VAL A 217 -1.44 -1.15 10.04
N SER A 218 -2.61 -0.92 9.43
CA SER A 218 -3.87 -0.68 10.16
C SER A 218 -4.31 -1.90 10.97
N SER A 219 -4.18 -3.11 10.41
CA SER A 219 -4.51 -4.36 11.12
C SER A 219 -3.63 -4.55 12.36
N HIS A 220 -2.32 -4.31 12.23
CA HIS A 220 -1.38 -4.42 13.34
C HIS A 220 -1.62 -3.31 14.38
N THR A 221 -1.82 -2.06 13.94
CA THR A 221 -2.17 -0.93 14.82
C THR A 221 -3.42 -1.22 15.64
N LEU A 222 -4.51 -1.67 15.01
CA LEU A 222 -5.75 -1.98 15.73
C LEU A 222 -5.62 -3.21 16.64
N ALA A 223 -4.82 -4.21 16.26
CA ALA A 223 -4.53 -5.34 17.14
C ALA A 223 -3.76 -4.91 18.40
N LYS A 224 -2.86 -3.92 18.29
CA LYS A 224 -2.18 -3.32 19.47
C LYS A 224 -3.13 -2.49 20.32
N ILE A 225 -3.98 -1.68 19.68
CA ILE A 225 -4.99 -0.88 20.37
C ILE A 225 -5.97 -1.76 21.14
N ALA A 226 -6.32 -2.93 20.60
CA ALA A 226 -7.24 -3.86 21.27
C ALA A 226 -6.74 -4.42 22.62
N ILE A 227 -5.47 -4.21 22.98
CA ILE A 227 -4.93 -4.51 24.32
C ILE A 227 -5.46 -3.50 25.34
N ASP A 228 -5.72 -2.27 24.89
CA ASP A 228 -6.28 -1.17 25.66
C ASP A 228 -7.82 -1.27 25.63
N ASN A 229 -8.40 -1.85 26.69
CA ASN A 229 -9.83 -2.16 26.73
C ASN A 229 -10.73 -0.92 26.71
N ASP A 230 -10.19 0.27 26.93
CA ASP A 230 -10.95 1.52 26.92
C ASP A 230 -10.97 2.18 25.54
N ILE A 231 -10.27 1.60 24.55
CA ILE A 231 -10.14 2.15 23.20
C ILE A 231 -10.87 1.27 22.18
N HIS A 232 -11.92 1.83 21.58
CA HIS A 232 -12.80 1.09 20.67
C HIS A 232 -13.01 1.84 19.33
N PRO A 233 -12.19 1.57 18.29
CA PRO A 233 -12.51 2.07 16.94
C PRO A 233 -13.90 1.60 16.51
N ALA A 234 -14.57 2.41 15.68
CA ALA A 234 -15.87 2.07 15.12
C ALA A 234 -15.78 0.90 14.13
N GLY A 235 -14.84 0.98 13.18
CA GLY A 235 -14.68 -0.03 12.14
C GLY A 235 -13.34 0.06 11.42
N LEU A 236 -13.06 -0.98 10.64
CA LEU A 236 -11.85 -1.10 9.82
C LEU A 236 -12.23 -1.41 8.37
N PHE A 237 -11.76 -0.57 7.45
CA PHE A 237 -11.79 -0.84 6.02
C PHE A 237 -10.40 -1.28 5.55
N LEU A 238 -10.36 -2.41 4.83
CA LEU A 238 -9.15 -2.96 4.22
C LEU A 238 -9.33 -2.99 2.70
N GLU A 239 -8.70 -2.04 2.01
CA GLU A 239 -8.76 -1.90 0.56
C GLU A 239 -7.53 -2.54 -0.10
N SER A 240 -7.78 -3.47 -1.03
CA SER A 240 -6.76 -4.27 -1.73
C SER A 240 -5.74 -4.90 -0.76
N PRO A 241 -6.19 -5.68 0.27
CA PRO A 241 -5.30 -6.20 1.29
C PRO A 241 -4.54 -7.45 0.84
N PHE A 242 -3.52 -7.77 1.62
CA PHE A 242 -2.82 -9.05 1.62
C PHE A 242 -2.88 -9.67 3.02
N ASN A 243 -2.74 -10.99 3.12
CA ASN A 243 -2.82 -11.68 4.42
C ASN A 243 -1.50 -11.66 5.21
N ASN A 244 -0.35 -11.75 4.54
CA ASN A 244 0.99 -11.54 5.10
C ASN A 244 2.03 -11.32 3.98
N ILE A 245 3.20 -10.75 4.31
CA ILE A 245 4.25 -10.47 3.31
C ILE A 245 4.82 -11.74 2.68
N ALA A 246 4.89 -12.86 3.42
CA ALA A 246 5.42 -14.10 2.83
C ALA A 246 4.56 -14.57 1.65
N ASP A 247 3.24 -14.56 1.80
CA ASP A 247 2.32 -14.95 0.74
C ASP A 247 2.25 -13.91 -0.38
N GLU A 248 2.35 -12.62 -0.05
CA GLU A 248 2.51 -11.57 -1.04
C GLU A 248 3.73 -11.85 -1.92
N LEU A 249 4.91 -12.07 -1.34
CA LEU A 249 6.14 -12.36 -2.07
C LEU A 249 6.03 -13.65 -2.90
N ARG A 250 5.39 -14.71 -2.40
CA ARG A 250 5.20 -15.97 -3.14
C ARG A 250 4.26 -15.84 -4.34
N GLN A 251 3.31 -14.92 -4.27
CA GLN A 251 2.31 -14.70 -5.32
C GLN A 251 2.61 -13.47 -6.19
N HIS A 252 3.56 -12.63 -5.78
CA HIS A 252 3.92 -11.42 -6.50
C HIS A 252 4.39 -11.76 -7.93
N PRO A 253 3.90 -11.04 -8.98
CA PRO A 253 4.27 -11.32 -10.36
C PRO A 253 5.78 -11.31 -10.61
N PHE A 254 6.50 -10.32 -10.10
CA PHE A 254 7.97 -10.26 -10.24
C PHE A 254 8.71 -11.42 -9.56
N ALA A 255 8.17 -11.94 -8.47
CA ALA A 255 8.77 -13.07 -7.77
C ALA A 255 8.51 -14.40 -8.49
N GLN A 256 7.51 -14.49 -9.38
CA GLN A 256 7.26 -15.71 -10.16
C GLN A 256 8.47 -16.11 -11.02
N ILE A 257 9.27 -15.14 -11.47
CA ILE A 257 10.50 -15.39 -12.24
C ILE A 257 11.53 -16.16 -11.40
N PHE A 258 11.59 -15.90 -10.09
CA PHE A 258 12.54 -16.53 -9.15
C PHE A 258 11.96 -17.76 -8.44
N LYS A 259 10.65 -17.97 -8.52
CA LYS A 259 9.92 -19.01 -7.76
C LYS A 259 10.35 -20.44 -8.11
N HIS A 260 10.86 -20.67 -9.31
CA HIS A 260 11.35 -21.98 -9.73
C HIS A 260 12.69 -22.36 -9.09
N LEU A 261 13.36 -21.43 -8.41
CA LEU A 261 14.61 -21.71 -7.73
C LEU A 261 14.33 -22.48 -6.43
N PRO A 262 15.02 -23.61 -6.16
CA PRO A 262 14.76 -24.45 -4.98
C PRO A 262 15.02 -23.70 -3.65
N TRP A 263 15.82 -22.64 -3.70
CA TRP A 263 16.18 -21.78 -2.57
C TRP A 263 15.36 -20.48 -2.50
N PHE A 264 14.27 -20.33 -3.27
CA PHE A 264 13.46 -19.10 -3.31
C PHE A 264 12.99 -18.65 -1.92
N GLU A 265 12.48 -19.59 -1.11
CA GLU A 265 12.04 -19.31 0.25
C GLU A 265 13.18 -18.72 1.09
N TRP A 266 14.36 -19.35 1.05
CA TRP A 266 15.53 -18.87 1.77
C TRP A 266 16.01 -17.51 1.24
N LEU A 267 16.05 -17.29 -0.07
CA LEU A 267 16.56 -16.06 -0.68
C LEU A 267 15.63 -14.85 -0.51
N ILE A 268 14.33 -15.04 -0.71
CA ILE A 268 13.39 -13.94 -0.84
C ILE A 268 12.48 -13.80 0.39
N VAL A 269 11.93 -14.90 0.90
CA VAL A 269 10.89 -14.87 1.93
C VAL A 269 11.49 -14.79 3.34
N SER A 270 12.42 -15.68 3.68
CA SER A 270 13.04 -15.75 5.02
C SER A 270 13.68 -14.45 5.49
N PRO A 271 14.36 -13.64 4.64
CA PRO A 271 14.99 -12.40 5.10
C PRO A 271 14.00 -11.38 5.64
N TYR A 272 12.82 -11.22 5.01
CA TYR A 272 11.75 -10.36 5.54
C TYR A 272 11.31 -10.82 6.94
N TYR A 273 11.21 -12.13 7.16
CA TYR A 273 10.80 -12.70 8.44
C TYR A 273 11.86 -12.57 9.53
N HIS A 274 13.13 -12.80 9.18
CA HIS A 274 14.27 -12.59 10.07
C HIS A 274 14.41 -11.11 10.46
N ASN A 275 14.09 -10.20 9.55
CA ASN A 275 14.18 -8.76 9.77
C ASN A 275 12.87 -8.11 10.24
N HIS A 276 11.90 -8.91 10.71
CA HIS A 276 10.65 -8.41 11.30
C HIS A 276 9.82 -7.49 10.39
N LEU A 277 9.82 -7.76 9.09
CA LEU A 277 9.04 -7.08 8.06
C LEU A 277 7.93 -8.03 7.54
N ARG A 278 7.03 -8.47 8.42
CA ARG A 278 6.14 -9.62 8.18
C ARG A 278 4.72 -9.21 7.81
N PHE A 279 4.23 -8.08 8.35
CA PHE A 279 2.88 -7.55 8.25
C PHE A 279 1.82 -8.67 8.27
N GLU A 280 1.79 -9.44 9.35
CA GLU A 280 1.00 -10.66 9.49
C GLU A 280 -0.47 -10.34 9.81
N SER A 281 -1.16 -9.70 8.87
CA SER A 281 -2.58 -9.30 8.98
C SER A 281 -3.46 -10.49 9.39
N ASP A 282 -3.19 -11.69 8.87
CA ASP A 282 -3.91 -12.93 9.23
C ASP A 282 -3.73 -13.35 10.70
N LYS A 283 -2.67 -12.92 11.39
CA LYS A 283 -2.49 -13.10 12.84
C LYS A 283 -3.11 -11.95 13.64
N HIS A 284 -2.99 -10.72 13.15
CA HIS A 284 -3.48 -9.53 13.84
C HIS A 284 -5.01 -9.41 13.81
N ILE A 285 -5.65 -9.83 12.72
CA ILE A 285 -7.07 -9.59 12.46
C ILE A 285 -8.01 -10.23 13.50
N GLY A 286 -7.60 -11.34 14.14
CA GLY A 286 -8.38 -11.99 15.20
C GLY A 286 -8.48 -11.15 16.49
N ASN A 287 -7.52 -10.25 16.73
CA ASN A 287 -7.53 -9.39 17.92
C ASN A 287 -8.37 -8.13 17.73
N ILE A 288 -8.70 -7.77 16.49
CA ILE A 288 -9.43 -6.54 16.14
C ILE A 288 -10.88 -6.65 16.63
N LYS A 289 -11.30 -5.73 17.50
CA LYS A 289 -12.61 -5.83 18.16
C LYS A 289 -13.76 -5.22 17.36
N CYS A 290 -13.47 -4.23 16.51
CA CYS A 290 -14.47 -3.56 15.67
C CYS A 290 -14.88 -4.40 14.45
N SER A 291 -15.91 -3.95 13.73
CA SER A 291 -16.32 -4.55 12.46
C SER A 291 -15.29 -4.30 11.37
N ILE A 292 -15.18 -5.22 10.41
CA ILE A 292 -14.19 -5.20 9.34
C ILE A 292 -14.87 -5.35 7.98
N MET A 293 -14.58 -4.41 7.08
CA MET A 293 -14.97 -4.46 5.66
C MET A 293 -13.71 -4.66 4.81
N ILE A 294 -13.65 -5.76 4.07
CA ILE A 294 -12.59 -6.04 3.10
C ILE A 294 -13.11 -5.72 1.69
N MET A 295 -12.36 -4.96 0.90
CA MET A 295 -12.70 -4.62 -0.48
C MET A 295 -11.52 -4.94 -1.39
N HIS A 296 -11.76 -5.68 -2.48
CA HIS A 296 -10.68 -6.03 -3.42
C HIS A 296 -11.23 -6.19 -4.84
N ALA A 297 -10.55 -5.58 -5.80
CA ALA A 297 -10.80 -5.76 -7.22
C ALA A 297 -10.15 -7.04 -7.75
N GLU A 298 -10.89 -7.82 -8.53
CA GLU A 298 -10.40 -9.09 -9.09
C GLU A 298 -9.30 -8.90 -10.14
N ASP A 299 -9.21 -7.71 -10.76
CA ASP A 299 -8.18 -7.35 -11.74
C ASP A 299 -6.95 -6.67 -11.13
N ASP A 300 -6.79 -6.75 -9.80
CA ASP A 300 -5.60 -6.25 -9.11
C ASP A 300 -4.33 -7.02 -9.54
N ARG A 301 -3.44 -6.32 -10.25
CA ARG A 301 -2.16 -6.85 -10.74
C ARG A 301 -0.98 -6.60 -9.80
N VAL A 302 -1.20 -5.89 -8.70
CA VAL A 302 -0.18 -5.61 -7.68
C VAL A 302 -0.32 -6.62 -6.56
N ILE A 303 -1.50 -6.71 -5.95
CA ILE A 303 -1.80 -7.68 -4.89
C ILE A 303 -2.86 -8.65 -5.41
N PRO A 304 -2.52 -9.94 -5.63
CA PRO A 304 -3.48 -10.92 -6.12
C PRO A 304 -4.73 -10.99 -5.23
N PHE A 305 -5.91 -10.91 -5.85
CA PHE A 305 -7.22 -10.99 -5.20
C PHE A 305 -7.36 -12.17 -4.23
N ALA A 306 -6.72 -13.30 -4.54
CA ALA A 306 -6.71 -14.50 -3.70
C ALA A 306 -6.13 -14.26 -2.28
N LEU A 307 -5.21 -13.30 -2.11
CA LEU A 307 -4.66 -12.95 -0.79
C LEU A 307 -5.69 -12.21 0.06
N GLY A 308 -6.48 -11.31 -0.53
CA GLY A 308 -7.59 -10.65 0.14
C GLY A 308 -8.68 -11.64 0.55
N GLU A 309 -9.02 -12.60 -0.32
CA GLU A 309 -9.95 -13.69 0.04
C GLU A 309 -9.42 -14.59 1.14
N LYS A 310 -8.10 -14.86 1.14
CA LYS A 310 -7.45 -15.63 2.21
C LYS A 310 -7.54 -14.90 3.55
N LEU A 311 -7.29 -13.59 3.57
CA LEU A 311 -7.45 -12.76 4.77
C LEU A 311 -8.91 -12.74 5.25
N PHE A 312 -9.88 -12.58 4.35
CA PHE A 312 -11.31 -12.63 4.69
C PHE A 312 -11.72 -13.95 5.34
N LYS A 313 -11.28 -15.08 4.78
CA LYS A 313 -11.54 -16.41 5.35
C LYS A 313 -10.90 -16.56 6.73
N ALA A 314 -9.68 -16.05 6.93
CA ALA A 314 -9.02 -16.04 8.23
C ALA A 314 -9.79 -15.18 9.25
N ALA A 315 -10.22 -13.98 8.85
CA ALA A 315 -11.02 -13.08 9.67
C ALA A 315 -12.34 -13.73 10.12
N LEU A 316 -13.12 -14.28 9.18
CA LEU A 316 -14.36 -14.99 9.52
C LEU A 316 -14.10 -16.12 10.53
N LYS A 317 -13.10 -16.97 10.27
CA LYS A 317 -12.75 -18.08 11.16
C LYS A 317 -12.40 -17.61 12.57
N LEU A 318 -11.61 -16.54 12.68
CA LEU A 318 -11.15 -16.00 13.97
C LEU A 318 -12.25 -15.22 14.72
N HIS A 319 -13.28 -14.76 14.01
CA HIS A 319 -14.45 -14.07 14.58
C HIS A 319 -15.71 -14.96 14.58
N ASN A 320 -15.56 -16.27 14.79
CA ASN A 320 -16.67 -17.23 14.93
C ASN A 320 -17.67 -17.23 13.75
N ASN A 321 -17.19 -16.96 12.54
CA ASN A 321 -17.99 -16.79 11.32
C ASN A 321 -19.08 -15.71 11.43
N ASP A 322 -18.85 -14.66 12.22
CA ASP A 322 -19.76 -13.52 12.30
C ASP A 322 -19.72 -12.70 11.00
N THR A 323 -20.66 -12.99 10.10
CA THR A 323 -20.80 -12.32 8.80
C THR A 323 -21.38 -10.91 8.90
N LYS A 324 -21.92 -10.51 10.05
CA LYS A 324 -22.34 -9.12 10.28
C LYS A 324 -21.12 -8.26 10.60
N LYS A 325 -20.22 -8.81 11.43
CA LYS A 325 -18.97 -8.16 11.82
C LYS A 325 -17.93 -8.15 10.70
N ILE A 326 -17.79 -9.25 9.95
CA ILE A 326 -16.78 -9.41 8.91
C ILE A 326 -17.45 -9.46 7.55
N GLN A 327 -17.27 -8.41 6.77
CA GLN A 327 -17.87 -8.24 5.45
C GLN A 327 -16.79 -8.20 4.37
N MET A 328 -17.12 -8.65 3.15
CA MET A 328 -16.24 -8.52 1.99
C MET A 328 -17.02 -8.10 0.76
N THR A 329 -16.56 -7.03 0.12
CA THR A 329 -16.99 -6.62 -1.22
C THR A 329 -15.97 -7.08 -2.25
N ARG A 330 -16.43 -7.90 -3.20
CA ARG A 330 -15.65 -8.32 -4.35
C ARG A 330 -16.01 -7.43 -5.53
N ILE A 331 -15.02 -6.80 -6.15
CA ILE A 331 -15.24 -5.87 -7.25
C ILE A 331 -14.82 -6.57 -8.55
N SER A 332 -15.78 -6.74 -9.45
CA SER A 332 -15.58 -7.45 -10.71
C SER A 332 -14.42 -6.87 -11.49
N GLY A 333 -13.49 -7.73 -11.92
CA GLY A 333 -12.31 -7.32 -12.68
C GLY A 333 -12.64 -6.72 -14.04
N LYS A 334 -13.88 -6.91 -14.54
CA LYS A 334 -14.38 -6.29 -15.78
C LYS A 334 -14.49 -4.77 -15.68
N LEU A 335 -14.53 -4.22 -14.45
CA LEU A 335 -14.69 -2.79 -14.22
C LEU A 335 -13.36 -2.02 -14.32
N GLY A 336 -12.21 -2.71 -14.27
CA GLY A 336 -10.91 -2.10 -14.59
C GLY A 336 -10.32 -1.20 -13.51
N PHE A 337 -10.77 -1.30 -12.25
CA PHE A 337 -10.29 -0.45 -11.16
C PHE A 337 -8.89 -0.85 -10.65
N GLY A 338 -8.55 -2.14 -10.78
CA GLY A 338 -7.28 -2.69 -10.32
C GLY A 338 -6.94 -2.32 -8.88
N HIS A 339 -5.66 -2.05 -8.63
CA HIS A 339 -5.15 -1.86 -7.28
C HIS A 339 -5.55 -0.55 -6.58
N LYS A 340 -5.76 0.53 -7.35
CA LYS A 340 -5.76 1.92 -6.83
C LYS A 340 -7.07 2.70 -7.02
N TYR A 341 -7.96 2.24 -7.90
CA TYR A 341 -9.09 3.06 -8.36
C TYR A 341 -10.44 2.52 -7.90
N ILE A 342 -10.47 1.73 -6.82
CA ILE A 342 -11.73 1.29 -6.19
C ILE A 342 -12.57 2.51 -5.76
N CYS A 343 -11.94 3.64 -5.43
CA CYS A 343 -12.60 4.93 -5.18
C CYS A 343 -13.52 5.41 -6.31
N ARG A 344 -13.35 4.91 -7.54
CA ARG A 344 -14.18 5.22 -8.71
C ARG A 344 -15.33 4.24 -8.91
N TYR A 345 -15.51 3.27 -8.02
CA TYR A 345 -16.59 2.31 -8.11
C TYR A 345 -17.92 2.96 -7.68
N ASP A 346 -18.89 3.01 -8.60
CA ASP A 346 -20.17 3.72 -8.40
C ASP A 346 -20.95 3.26 -7.15
N LEU A 347 -20.82 2.00 -6.75
CA LEU A 347 -21.50 1.46 -5.56
C LEU A 347 -20.71 1.68 -4.26
N LEU A 348 -19.46 2.15 -4.33
CA LEU A 348 -18.62 2.33 -3.15
C LEU A 348 -19.24 3.29 -2.11
N PRO A 349 -19.79 4.46 -2.47
CA PRO A 349 -20.44 5.35 -1.51
C PRO A 349 -21.51 4.62 -0.67
N SER A 350 -22.41 3.89 -1.32
CA SER A 350 -23.48 3.15 -0.64
C SER A 350 -22.96 1.98 0.20
N ILE A 351 -21.86 1.34 -0.21
CA ILE A 351 -21.21 0.29 0.58
C ILE A 351 -20.63 0.87 1.87
N ILE A 352 -19.96 2.03 1.78
CA ILE A 352 -19.37 2.73 2.93
C ILE A 352 -20.48 3.17 3.88
N GLU A 353 -21.50 3.89 3.38
CA GLU A 353 -22.61 4.38 4.20
C GLU A 353 -23.35 3.24 4.90
N LYS A 354 -23.62 2.15 4.18
CA LYS A 354 -24.25 0.95 4.75
C LYS A 354 -23.41 0.39 5.89
N PHE A 355 -22.12 0.14 5.67
CA PHE A 355 -21.25 -0.41 6.71
C PHE A 355 -21.12 0.53 7.91
N VAL A 356 -20.96 1.83 7.68
CA VAL A 356 -20.91 2.85 8.74
C VAL A 356 -22.23 2.84 9.53
N SER A 357 -23.38 2.82 8.87
CA SER A 357 -24.71 2.81 9.51
C SER A 357 -24.96 1.55 10.34
N GLU A 358 -24.55 0.38 9.85
CA GLU A 358 -24.69 -0.89 10.56
C GLU A 358 -23.83 -0.90 11.83
N VAL A 359 -22.62 -0.35 11.76
CA VAL A 359 -21.70 -0.24 12.90
C VAL A 359 -22.21 0.74 13.95
N THR A 360 -22.71 1.91 13.52
CA THR A 360 -23.19 2.94 14.46
C THR A 360 -24.56 2.62 15.06
N SER A 361 -25.39 1.81 14.39
CA SER A 361 -26.74 1.43 14.87
C SER A 361 -26.77 0.15 15.72
N SER A 362 -25.71 -0.67 15.71
CA SER A 362 -25.66 -1.97 16.41
C SER A 362 -25.29 -1.88 17.90
N LYS A 363 -25.31 -0.68 18.49
CA LYS A 363 -25.06 -0.41 19.91
C LYS A 363 -26.05 0.63 20.40
#